data_AF-A0A927FEK9-F1
#
_entry.id   AF-A0A927FEK9-F1
#
_cell.length_a   1.000
_cell.length_b   1.000
_cell.length_c   1.000
_cell.angle_alpha   90.00
_cell.angle_beta   90.00
_cell.angle_gamma   90.00
#
_symmetry.space_group_name_H-M   'P 1'
#
loop_
_entity.id
_entity.type
_entity.pdbx_description
1 polymer ?
#
loop_
_entity_poly.entity_id
_entity_poly.type
_entity_poly.pdbx_seq_one_letter_code
_entity_poly.pdbx_strand_id
1 'polypeptide(L)'
;MKPPKSSIVVRNWTMEDIPGIMDCHEAAYPDYSPEEVFDERLHELQMTAFPEGQFLAEADGKVVGYATSLIVQLDDLGEKHVYSYSEITGGYTFSTHEPSGDTLYGADIAVRPDYRGRRIASLLYEKRKELLSRYNLRRMVAYGRIPQYSEFAGRMTPEEFVEKVTAGELKDYALLAHLRAGYKVKRLLFDFMADESSMNYSTYLEMPNPTFDPARRMIAAAPLKRPVRSIRVCAAQWEMRRIHRWEEFEATVKFFVSTASSYHCHFLVLPELFTAQLFCLMPQDWEPKVAIRELAKMKDRYLELLKGLAKENGLYIVGGSIPVVNEDASLKNVGFLFGPDGQVDFQEKLHITPTDANEWGMTPGDCLKIFDTSMARVAIQLSYDVEFPEASRLLALAGAEVIFVPYSTDEKKAYNRVRFCAQARATENYVYVVMAGNVGNLPTYENYLINYGQAAVFTPSDFAFPVDAIAGEADPNAETVVICDLDLNTLAMQRDVGTVRPLGARREDLYRLRPQKRIKRVRFS
;
A
#
# COMPACT_ATOMS: atom_id res chain seq x y z
N MET A 1 34.42 -39.49 4.42
CA MET A 1 33.00 -39.86 4.58
C MET A 1 32.16 -38.69 4.08
N LYS A 2 31.22 -38.91 3.15
CA LYS A 2 30.22 -37.87 2.82
C LYS A 2 29.34 -37.67 4.07
N PRO A 3 29.00 -36.43 4.46
CA PRO A 3 28.09 -36.20 5.58
C PRO A 3 26.77 -36.93 5.31
N PRO A 4 26.10 -37.47 6.34
CA PRO A 4 24.82 -38.13 6.19
C PRO A 4 23.82 -37.16 5.52
N LYS A 5 23.04 -37.66 4.55
CA LYS A 5 21.98 -36.86 3.92
C LYS A 5 20.95 -36.54 5.01
N SER A 6 20.87 -35.28 5.40
CA SER A 6 19.82 -34.73 6.26
C SER A 6 18.43 -35.17 5.77
N SER A 7 17.58 -35.67 6.67
CA SER A 7 16.20 -36.02 6.34
C SER A 7 15.41 -34.75 6.06
N ILE A 8 14.83 -34.63 4.87
CA ILE A 8 13.98 -33.51 4.49
C ILE A 8 12.56 -33.80 5.00
N VAL A 9 11.99 -32.86 5.74
CA VAL A 9 10.60 -32.92 6.23
C VAL A 9 9.79 -31.83 5.53
N VAL A 10 8.62 -32.18 4.98
CA VAL A 10 7.70 -31.20 4.40
C VAL A 10 6.43 -31.14 5.24
N ARG A 11 6.06 -29.92 5.68
CA ARG A 11 4.91 -29.65 6.55
C ARG A 11 4.27 -28.30 6.21
N ASN A 12 3.10 -28.04 6.77
CA ASN A 12 2.50 -26.70 6.71
C ASN A 12 3.30 -25.69 7.55
N TRP A 13 3.20 -24.42 7.18
CA TRP A 13 3.81 -23.30 7.92
C TRP A 13 3.13 -23.07 9.26
N THR A 14 3.87 -22.45 10.17
CA THR A 14 3.36 -21.71 11.31
C THR A 14 3.84 -20.25 11.23
N MET A 15 3.28 -19.36 12.05
CA MET A 15 3.73 -17.97 12.10
C MET A 15 5.22 -17.84 12.51
N GLU A 16 5.72 -18.79 13.31
CA GLU A 16 7.12 -18.82 13.75
C GLU A 16 8.11 -19.14 12.62
N ASP A 17 7.63 -19.71 11.51
CA ASP A 17 8.47 -20.09 10.37
C ASP A 17 8.74 -18.92 9.40
N ILE A 18 8.00 -17.80 9.52
CA ILE A 18 8.06 -16.68 8.55
C ILE A 18 9.49 -16.15 8.37
N PRO A 19 10.29 -15.91 9.43
CA PRO A 19 11.69 -15.48 9.26
C PRO A 19 12.51 -16.48 8.41
N GLY A 20 12.35 -17.78 8.64
CA GLY A 20 13.04 -18.81 7.87
C GLY A 20 12.59 -18.90 6.41
N ILE A 21 11.32 -18.60 6.14
CA ILE A 21 10.76 -18.52 4.78
C ILE A 21 11.36 -17.32 4.04
N MET A 22 11.43 -16.15 4.69
CA MET A 22 12.07 -14.95 4.13
C MET A 22 13.55 -15.20 3.82
N ASP A 23 14.30 -15.78 4.75
CA ASP A 23 15.70 -16.19 4.54
C ASP A 23 15.87 -17.18 3.37
N CYS A 24 14.88 -18.05 3.15
CA CYS A 24 14.86 -18.99 2.04
C CYS A 24 14.53 -18.29 0.71
N HIS A 25 13.61 -17.33 0.72
CA HIS A 25 13.24 -16.51 -0.43
C HIS A 25 14.44 -15.72 -0.94
N GLU A 26 15.08 -14.93 -0.06
CA GLU A 26 16.25 -14.11 -0.41
C GLU A 26 17.38 -14.95 -1.00
N ALA A 27 17.62 -16.14 -0.43
CA ALA A 27 18.64 -17.05 -0.95
C ALA A 27 18.29 -17.64 -2.32
N ALA A 28 17.01 -17.86 -2.61
CA ALA A 28 16.56 -18.43 -3.88
C ALA A 28 16.46 -17.39 -5.01
N TYR A 29 16.20 -16.13 -4.66
CA TYR A 29 15.94 -15.02 -5.57
C TYR A 29 16.80 -13.79 -5.21
N PRO A 30 18.13 -13.88 -5.32
CA PRO A 30 19.03 -12.80 -4.91
C PRO A 30 18.87 -11.50 -5.72
N ASP A 31 18.26 -11.59 -6.90
CA ASP A 31 18.05 -10.47 -7.82
C ASP A 31 16.75 -9.68 -7.52
N TYR A 32 15.89 -10.15 -6.61
CA TYR A 32 14.67 -9.45 -6.19
C TYR A 32 14.95 -8.66 -4.91
N SER A 33 14.55 -7.37 -4.88
CA SER A 33 14.66 -6.55 -3.68
C SER A 33 13.65 -7.02 -2.60
N PRO A 34 14.08 -7.34 -1.37
CA PRO A 34 13.19 -7.75 -0.28
C PRO A 34 12.09 -6.72 0.02
N GLU A 35 12.36 -5.43 -0.23
CA GLU A 35 11.50 -4.31 0.14
C GLU A 35 10.30 -4.11 -0.82
N GLU A 36 10.33 -4.68 -2.03
CA GLU A 36 9.29 -4.44 -3.05
C GLU A 36 8.19 -5.51 -3.08
N VAL A 37 8.44 -6.73 -2.58
CA VAL A 37 7.52 -7.88 -2.82
C VAL A 37 7.31 -8.81 -1.60
N PHE A 38 8.20 -8.83 -0.58
CA PHE A 38 8.20 -9.85 0.48
C PHE A 38 8.32 -9.27 1.91
N ASP A 39 7.22 -8.70 2.43
CA ASP A 39 7.08 -8.24 3.82
C ASP A 39 6.54 -9.36 4.74
N GLU A 40 6.93 -9.38 6.02
CA GLU A 40 6.47 -10.34 7.03
C GLU A 40 4.94 -10.34 7.13
N ARG A 41 4.32 -9.15 7.08
CA ARG A 41 2.85 -8.99 7.07
C ARG A 41 2.18 -9.70 5.90
N LEU A 42 2.80 -9.74 4.72
CA LEU A 42 2.19 -10.42 3.57
C LEU A 42 2.10 -11.93 3.84
N HIS A 43 3.12 -12.52 4.45
CA HIS A 43 3.10 -13.93 4.85
C HIS A 43 2.09 -14.19 5.98
N GLU A 44 1.97 -13.28 6.96
CA GLU A 44 0.92 -13.34 7.99
C GLU A 44 -0.48 -13.37 7.37
N LEU A 45 -0.73 -12.50 6.38
CA LEU A 45 -2.00 -12.42 5.66
C LEU A 45 -2.27 -13.66 4.80
N GLN A 46 -1.27 -14.13 4.05
CA GLN A 46 -1.35 -15.37 3.27
C GLN A 46 -1.65 -16.59 4.15
N MET A 47 -0.96 -16.69 5.29
CA MET A 47 -1.13 -17.78 6.24
C MET A 47 -2.51 -17.73 6.91
N THR A 48 -3.03 -16.52 7.17
CA THR A 48 -4.37 -16.33 7.72
C THR A 48 -5.46 -16.64 6.69
N ALA A 49 -5.24 -16.28 5.42
CA ALA A 49 -6.19 -16.48 4.34
C ALA A 49 -6.34 -17.97 3.98
N PHE A 50 -5.24 -18.73 3.86
CA PHE A 50 -5.31 -20.16 3.53
C PHE A 50 -4.18 -20.98 4.18
N PRO A 51 -4.30 -21.31 5.48
CA PRO A 51 -3.30 -22.07 6.24
C PRO A 51 -2.83 -23.37 5.56
N GLU A 52 -3.78 -24.14 5.03
CA GLU A 52 -3.53 -25.46 4.44
C GLU A 52 -2.75 -25.37 3.12
N GLY A 53 -2.79 -24.21 2.47
CA GLY A 53 -2.12 -23.90 1.22
C GLY A 53 -0.62 -23.60 1.32
N GLN A 54 -0.11 -23.39 2.54
CA GLN A 54 1.26 -22.92 2.75
C GLN A 54 2.14 -24.05 3.27
N PHE A 55 3.20 -24.42 2.52
CA PHE A 55 4.08 -25.56 2.81
C PHE A 55 5.55 -25.17 2.88
N LEU A 56 6.28 -25.70 3.85
CA LEU A 56 7.73 -25.55 3.93
C LEU A 56 8.42 -26.90 3.90
N ALA A 57 9.67 -26.89 3.46
CA ALA A 57 10.60 -27.98 3.55
C ALA A 57 11.72 -27.60 4.53
N GLU A 58 11.94 -28.45 5.52
CA GLU A 58 12.92 -28.27 6.57
C GLU A 58 14.02 -29.34 6.46
N ALA A 59 15.27 -28.94 6.65
CA ALA A 59 16.39 -29.84 6.82
C ALA A 59 17.34 -29.26 7.88
N ASP A 60 17.75 -30.08 8.84
CA ASP A 60 18.66 -29.70 9.93
C ASP A 60 18.18 -28.47 10.74
N GLY A 61 16.88 -28.37 11.01
CA GLY A 61 16.28 -27.26 11.75
C GLY A 61 16.20 -25.95 10.96
N LYS A 62 16.47 -25.98 9.65
CA LYS A 62 16.46 -24.83 8.76
C LYS A 62 15.42 -24.98 7.66
N VAL A 63 14.69 -23.90 7.35
CA VAL A 63 13.83 -23.83 6.18
C VAL A 63 14.69 -23.78 4.91
N VAL A 64 14.53 -24.80 4.05
CA VAL A 64 15.33 -25.01 2.83
C VAL A 64 14.51 -24.93 1.54
N GLY A 65 13.19 -24.83 1.66
CA GLY A 65 12.28 -24.53 0.58
C GLY A 65 10.89 -24.22 1.10
N TYR A 66 10.06 -23.60 0.27
CA TYR A 66 8.67 -23.32 0.60
C TYR A 66 7.80 -23.26 -0.65
N ALA A 67 6.49 -23.32 -0.47
CA ALA A 67 5.49 -23.15 -1.51
C ALA A 67 4.21 -22.52 -0.95
N THR A 68 3.67 -21.52 -1.63
CA THR A 68 2.43 -20.82 -1.26
C THR A 68 1.32 -21.05 -2.26
N SER A 69 0.09 -21.25 -1.80
CA SER A 69 -1.04 -21.48 -2.69
C SER A 69 -2.29 -20.78 -2.17
N LEU A 70 -3.27 -20.60 -3.05
CA LEU A 70 -4.64 -20.23 -2.71
C LEU A 70 -5.62 -20.88 -3.69
N ILE A 71 -6.84 -21.15 -3.22
CA ILE A 71 -7.95 -21.56 -4.09
C ILE A 71 -8.61 -20.30 -4.64
N VAL A 72 -8.89 -20.30 -5.95
CA VAL A 72 -9.58 -19.22 -6.68
C VAL A 72 -10.52 -19.79 -7.72
N GLN A 73 -11.48 -18.99 -8.17
CA GLN A 73 -12.26 -19.27 -9.37
C GLN A 73 -11.71 -18.46 -10.54
N LEU A 74 -10.99 -19.11 -11.44
CA LEU A 74 -10.59 -18.52 -12.71
C LEU A 74 -11.66 -18.79 -13.76
N ASP A 75 -11.92 -17.81 -14.63
CA ASP A 75 -12.72 -18.03 -15.81
C ASP A 75 -11.99 -18.93 -16.84
N ASP A 76 -12.77 -19.49 -17.77
CA ASP A 76 -12.26 -20.30 -18.88
C ASP A 76 -12.18 -19.48 -20.17
N LEU A 77 -12.04 -18.14 -20.07
CA LEU A 77 -12.09 -17.22 -21.23
C LEU A 77 -10.97 -17.43 -22.26
N GLY A 78 -10.08 -18.40 -22.06
CA GLY A 78 -9.11 -18.86 -23.05
C GLY A 78 -8.05 -17.82 -23.39
N GLU A 79 -7.63 -17.75 -24.65
CA GLU A 79 -6.57 -16.87 -25.17
C GLU A 79 -6.85 -15.37 -24.99
N LYS A 80 -8.11 -14.97 -24.73
CA LYS A 80 -8.52 -13.56 -24.75
C LYS A 80 -8.22 -12.77 -23.47
N HIS A 81 -7.92 -13.44 -22.35
CA HIS A 81 -7.66 -12.75 -21.09
C HIS A 81 -6.68 -13.51 -20.18
N VAL A 82 -5.90 -12.76 -19.40
CA VAL A 82 -4.92 -13.26 -18.42
C VAL A 82 -5.09 -12.42 -17.17
N TYR A 83 -5.37 -13.04 -16.03
CA TYR A 83 -5.34 -12.35 -14.74
C TYR A 83 -3.89 -12.11 -14.32
N SER A 84 -3.54 -10.89 -13.94
CA SER A 84 -2.24 -10.57 -13.35
C SER A 84 -2.01 -11.31 -12.04
N TYR A 85 -0.73 -11.41 -11.64
CA TYR A 85 -0.37 -12.01 -10.36
C TYR A 85 -1.06 -11.29 -9.19
N SER A 86 -1.11 -9.96 -9.22
CA SER A 86 -1.75 -9.13 -8.19
C SER A 86 -3.26 -9.34 -8.13
N GLU A 87 -3.95 -9.48 -9.27
CA GLU A 87 -5.38 -9.77 -9.31
C GLU A 87 -5.72 -11.14 -8.72
N ILE A 88 -4.92 -12.16 -9.00
CA ILE A 88 -5.17 -13.51 -8.46
C ILE A 88 -4.88 -13.57 -6.97
N THR A 89 -3.85 -12.86 -6.50
CA THR A 89 -3.40 -12.91 -5.10
C THR A 89 -3.95 -11.81 -4.21
N GLY A 90 -4.74 -10.87 -4.75
CA GLY A 90 -5.22 -9.70 -4.01
C GLY A 90 -4.07 -8.83 -3.50
N GLY A 91 -3.13 -8.49 -4.38
CA GLY A 91 -1.92 -7.73 -4.03
C GLY A 91 -1.06 -8.45 -2.98
N TYR A 92 -0.74 -9.73 -3.23
CA TYR A 92 0.10 -10.57 -2.36
C TYR A 92 -0.52 -10.96 -1.01
N THR A 93 -1.73 -10.49 -0.67
CA THR A 93 -2.38 -10.74 0.64
C THR A 93 -3.19 -12.03 0.73
N PHE A 94 -3.49 -12.64 -0.42
CA PHE A 94 -4.45 -13.74 -0.62
C PHE A 94 -5.88 -13.40 -0.20
N SER A 95 -6.26 -12.12 -0.18
CA SER A 95 -7.65 -11.66 0.07
C SER A 95 -8.67 -12.18 -0.95
N THR A 96 -8.20 -12.72 -2.07
CA THR A 96 -8.98 -13.37 -3.14
C THR A 96 -9.19 -14.86 -2.93
N HIS A 97 -8.66 -15.44 -1.85
CA HIS A 97 -8.84 -16.84 -1.55
C HIS A 97 -10.33 -17.16 -1.41
N GLU A 98 -10.80 -18.11 -2.22
CA GLU A 98 -12.20 -18.52 -2.28
C GLU A 98 -12.28 -20.04 -2.18
N PRO A 99 -12.62 -20.60 -1.00
CA PRO A 99 -12.73 -22.05 -0.79
C PRO A 99 -13.70 -22.76 -1.75
N SER A 100 -14.67 -22.04 -2.32
CA SER A 100 -15.62 -22.58 -3.30
C SER A 100 -15.17 -22.49 -4.78
N GLY A 101 -13.95 -21.99 -5.01
CA GLY A 101 -13.31 -21.96 -6.33
C GLY A 101 -12.94 -23.37 -6.85
N ASP A 102 -12.52 -23.45 -8.11
CA ASP A 102 -12.14 -24.73 -8.75
C ASP A 102 -10.67 -24.85 -9.15
N THR A 103 -9.87 -23.82 -8.90
CA THR A 103 -8.48 -23.77 -9.32
C THR A 103 -7.58 -23.55 -8.11
N LEU A 104 -6.60 -24.44 -7.92
CA LEU A 104 -5.50 -24.19 -7.00
C LEU A 104 -4.45 -23.35 -7.73
N TYR A 105 -4.25 -22.12 -7.30
CA TYR A 105 -3.20 -21.28 -7.84
C TYR A 105 -1.92 -21.44 -7.01
N GLY A 106 -0.83 -21.86 -7.66
CA GLY A 106 0.49 -21.92 -7.04
C GLY A 106 1.19 -20.58 -7.15
N ALA A 107 1.11 -19.77 -6.09
CA ALA A 107 1.59 -18.39 -6.08
C ALA A 107 3.13 -18.31 -6.12
N ASP A 108 3.83 -19.00 -5.22
CA ASP A 108 5.30 -19.01 -5.24
C ASP A 108 5.85 -20.37 -4.80
N ILE A 109 7.04 -20.73 -5.26
CA ILE A 109 7.78 -21.92 -4.82
C ILE A 109 9.29 -21.70 -4.93
N ALA A 110 9.99 -21.80 -3.80
CA ALA A 110 11.42 -21.59 -3.74
C ALA A 110 12.13 -22.77 -3.10
N VAL A 111 13.38 -23.00 -3.54
CA VAL A 111 14.31 -23.95 -2.91
C VAL A 111 15.69 -23.29 -2.88
N ARG A 112 16.31 -23.28 -1.70
CA ARG A 112 17.64 -22.70 -1.51
C ARG A 112 18.65 -23.33 -2.48
N PRO A 113 19.55 -22.56 -3.13
CA PRO A 113 20.50 -23.07 -4.11
C PRO A 113 21.36 -24.24 -3.63
N ASP A 114 21.83 -24.20 -2.38
CA ASP A 114 22.67 -25.21 -1.72
C ASP A 114 21.94 -26.53 -1.39
N TYR A 115 20.60 -26.55 -1.51
CA TYR A 115 19.76 -27.73 -1.29
C TYR A 115 19.07 -28.23 -2.56
N ARG A 116 19.33 -27.62 -3.73
CA ARG A 116 18.81 -28.08 -5.02
C ARG A 116 19.32 -29.49 -5.36
N GLY A 117 18.55 -30.22 -6.18
CA GLY A 117 18.85 -31.62 -6.53
C GLY A 117 18.50 -32.65 -5.46
N ARG A 118 17.96 -32.23 -4.31
CA ARG A 118 17.52 -33.13 -3.22
C ARG A 118 16.02 -33.46 -3.22
N ARG A 119 15.35 -33.32 -4.38
CA ARG A 119 13.89 -33.55 -4.58
C ARG A 119 12.94 -32.66 -3.74
N ILE A 120 13.43 -31.58 -3.11
CA ILE A 120 12.60 -30.69 -2.28
C ILE A 120 11.40 -30.11 -3.05
N ALA A 121 11.63 -29.54 -4.23
CA ALA A 121 10.55 -29.00 -5.06
C ALA A 121 9.50 -30.09 -5.40
N SER A 122 9.94 -31.32 -5.68
CA SER A 122 9.04 -32.44 -5.95
C SER A 122 8.14 -32.76 -4.75
N LEU A 123 8.71 -32.78 -3.53
CA LEU A 123 7.95 -33.01 -2.30
C LEU A 123 6.92 -31.89 -2.04
N LEU A 124 7.28 -30.63 -2.31
CA LEU A 124 6.36 -29.49 -2.21
C LEU A 124 5.21 -29.58 -3.23
N TYR A 125 5.50 -29.99 -4.47
CA TYR A 125 4.44 -30.23 -5.46
C TYR A 125 3.56 -31.43 -5.12
N GLU A 126 4.10 -32.48 -4.50
CA GLU A 126 3.31 -33.60 -3.99
C GLU A 126 2.27 -33.10 -2.96
N LYS A 127 2.65 -32.19 -2.05
CA LYS A 127 1.71 -31.53 -1.13
C LYS A 127 0.64 -30.70 -1.82
N ARG A 128 1.00 -29.91 -2.84
CA ARG A 128 -0.01 -29.18 -3.63
C ARG A 128 -0.96 -30.12 -4.37
N LYS A 129 -0.48 -31.26 -4.89
CA LYS A 129 -1.34 -32.28 -5.52
C LYS A 129 -2.29 -32.93 -4.50
N GLU A 130 -1.82 -33.19 -3.29
CA GLU A 130 -2.68 -33.66 -2.19
C GLU A 130 -3.82 -32.66 -1.92
N LEU A 131 -3.55 -31.35 -1.89
CA LEU A 131 -4.60 -30.32 -1.77
C LEU A 131 -5.55 -30.32 -2.96
N LEU A 132 -5.00 -30.35 -4.17
CA LEU A 132 -5.77 -30.35 -5.41
C LEU A 132 -6.81 -31.47 -5.41
N SER A 133 -6.41 -32.68 -5.02
CA SER A 133 -7.30 -33.83 -4.87
C SER A 133 -8.24 -33.70 -3.66
N ARG A 134 -7.74 -33.26 -2.49
CA ARG A 134 -8.53 -33.13 -1.25
C ARG A 134 -9.72 -32.19 -1.41
N TYR A 135 -9.51 -31.03 -2.02
CA TYR A 135 -10.55 -30.04 -2.27
C TYR A 135 -11.35 -30.32 -3.55
N ASN A 136 -11.11 -31.44 -4.24
CA ASN A 136 -11.75 -31.81 -5.50
C ASN A 136 -11.71 -30.65 -6.52
N LEU A 137 -10.55 -30.01 -6.65
CA LEU A 137 -10.35 -28.88 -7.56
C LEU A 137 -10.12 -29.39 -8.97
N ARG A 138 -10.54 -28.62 -9.98
CA ARG A 138 -10.47 -29.01 -11.39
C ARG A 138 -9.04 -29.02 -11.93
N ARG A 139 -8.23 -28.03 -11.53
CA ARG A 139 -6.88 -27.81 -12.05
C ARG A 139 -5.99 -27.04 -11.08
N MET A 140 -4.68 -27.15 -11.31
CA MET A 140 -3.68 -26.28 -10.71
C MET A 140 -3.13 -25.34 -11.78
N VAL A 141 -2.98 -24.05 -11.46
CA VAL A 141 -2.44 -23.02 -12.38
C VAL A 141 -1.27 -22.31 -11.70
N ALA A 142 -0.26 -21.91 -12.46
CA ALA A 142 0.84 -21.08 -12.00
C ALA A 142 1.43 -20.27 -13.16
N TYR A 143 2.16 -19.21 -12.83
CA TYR A 143 3.09 -18.56 -13.76
C TYR A 143 4.52 -18.98 -13.44
N GLY A 144 5.28 -19.34 -14.47
CA GLY A 144 6.65 -19.83 -14.32
C GLY A 144 7.66 -18.96 -15.05
N ARG A 145 8.76 -18.62 -14.36
CA ARG A 145 9.93 -17.95 -14.94
C ARG A 145 10.69 -18.87 -15.91
N ILE A 146 11.45 -18.28 -16.83
CA ILE A 146 12.36 -18.95 -17.77
C ILE A 146 13.75 -18.28 -17.76
N PRO A 147 14.44 -18.25 -16.60
CA PRO A 147 15.62 -17.43 -16.39
C PRO A 147 16.82 -17.79 -17.28
N GLN A 148 16.86 -19.00 -17.87
CA GLN A 148 17.91 -19.37 -18.81
C GLN A 148 17.67 -18.80 -20.22
N TYR A 149 16.52 -18.21 -20.52
CA TYR A 149 16.23 -17.66 -21.84
C TYR A 149 17.17 -16.49 -22.22
N SER A 150 17.61 -15.69 -21.24
CA SER A 150 18.57 -14.60 -21.45
C SER A 150 19.85 -15.02 -22.20
N GLU A 151 20.32 -16.26 -22.03
CA GLU A 151 21.49 -16.81 -22.74
C GLU A 151 21.24 -17.09 -24.23
N PHE A 152 19.98 -17.19 -24.63
CA PHE A 152 19.52 -17.52 -25.99
C PHE A 152 18.80 -16.35 -26.67
N ALA A 153 18.54 -15.26 -25.93
CA ALA A 153 17.93 -14.05 -26.46
C ALA A 153 18.72 -13.53 -27.68
N GLY A 154 18.02 -13.25 -28.77
CA GLY A 154 18.61 -12.86 -30.05
C GLY A 154 19.09 -14.01 -30.95
N ARG A 155 19.06 -15.27 -30.48
CA ARG A 155 19.35 -16.47 -31.30
C ARG A 155 18.10 -17.30 -31.61
N MET A 156 17.08 -17.22 -30.76
CA MET A 156 15.78 -17.89 -30.93
C MET A 156 14.68 -17.12 -30.20
N THR A 157 13.43 -17.33 -30.60
CA THR A 157 12.28 -16.73 -29.92
C THR A 157 12.05 -17.44 -28.56
N PRO A 158 11.35 -16.83 -27.60
CA PRO A 158 11.04 -17.48 -26.33
C PRO A 158 10.14 -18.70 -26.54
N GLU A 159 9.27 -18.70 -27.55
CA GLU A 159 8.45 -19.86 -27.94
C GLU A 159 9.34 -21.04 -28.35
N GLU A 160 10.28 -20.82 -29.27
CA GLU A 160 11.25 -21.83 -29.70
C GLU A 160 12.09 -22.35 -28.53
N PHE A 161 12.49 -21.47 -27.61
CA PHE A 161 13.23 -21.85 -26.40
C PHE A 161 12.41 -22.77 -25.51
N VAL A 162 11.16 -22.41 -25.21
CA VAL A 162 10.25 -23.20 -24.37
C VAL A 162 9.93 -24.56 -25.01
N GLU A 163 9.73 -24.60 -26.34
CA GLU A 163 9.54 -25.85 -27.07
C GLU A 163 10.75 -26.77 -26.92
N LYS A 164 11.96 -26.25 -27.11
CA LYS A 164 13.20 -27.02 -26.94
C LYS A 164 13.46 -27.47 -25.51
N VAL A 165 13.11 -26.66 -24.51
CA VAL A 165 13.16 -27.08 -23.10
C VAL A 165 12.15 -28.19 -22.83
N THR A 166 10.95 -28.08 -23.39
CA THR A 166 9.88 -29.09 -23.26
C THR A 166 10.26 -30.40 -23.94
N ALA A 167 10.96 -30.35 -25.08
CA ALA A 167 11.51 -31.50 -25.79
C ALA A 167 12.75 -32.11 -25.11
N GLY A 168 13.34 -31.43 -24.11
CA GLY A 168 14.54 -31.85 -23.41
C GLY A 168 15.86 -31.58 -24.15
N GLU A 169 15.82 -30.76 -25.20
CA GLU A 169 16.99 -30.32 -25.98
C GLU A 169 17.77 -29.21 -25.27
N LEU A 170 17.05 -28.32 -24.58
CA LEU A 170 17.60 -27.25 -23.75
C LEU A 170 17.23 -27.43 -22.29
N LYS A 171 17.90 -26.69 -21.41
CA LYS A 171 17.67 -26.73 -19.96
C LYS A 171 17.32 -25.35 -19.45
N ASP A 172 16.11 -25.25 -18.90
CA ASP A 172 15.74 -24.20 -17.97
C ASP A 172 15.33 -24.84 -16.65
N TYR A 173 16.06 -24.54 -15.57
CA TYR A 173 15.88 -25.26 -14.30
C TYR A 173 14.55 -24.92 -13.62
N ALA A 174 14.03 -23.71 -13.81
CA ALA A 174 12.74 -23.30 -13.26
C ALA A 174 11.60 -23.99 -14.00
N LEU A 175 11.57 -23.87 -15.33
CA LEU A 175 10.55 -24.49 -16.16
C LEU A 175 10.58 -26.02 -16.06
N LEU A 176 11.76 -26.64 -16.05
CA LEU A 176 11.88 -28.10 -15.89
C LEU A 176 11.32 -28.59 -14.55
N ALA A 177 11.37 -27.79 -13.48
CA ALA A 177 10.76 -28.15 -12.20
C ALA A 177 9.23 -28.24 -12.32
N HIS A 178 8.61 -27.27 -12.99
CA HIS A 178 7.17 -27.29 -13.28
C HIS A 178 6.77 -28.45 -14.18
N LEU A 179 7.48 -28.65 -15.30
CA LEU A 179 7.20 -29.74 -16.24
C LEU A 179 7.30 -31.12 -15.59
N ARG A 180 8.34 -31.35 -14.77
CA ARG A 180 8.49 -32.61 -14.00
C ARG A 180 7.40 -32.79 -12.95
N ALA A 181 6.86 -31.70 -12.41
CA ALA A 181 5.72 -31.76 -11.51
C ALA A 181 4.43 -32.16 -12.24
N GLY A 182 4.36 -32.06 -13.56
CA GLY A 182 3.20 -32.42 -14.37
C GLY A 182 2.44 -31.23 -14.96
N TYR A 183 2.97 -30.01 -14.82
CA TYR A 183 2.43 -28.87 -15.55
C TYR A 183 2.67 -29.00 -17.05
N LYS A 184 1.77 -28.39 -17.82
CA LYS A 184 1.94 -28.12 -19.24
C LYS A 184 1.98 -26.62 -19.46
N VAL A 185 2.90 -26.16 -20.30
CA VAL A 185 2.88 -24.78 -20.80
C VAL A 185 1.69 -24.64 -21.74
N LYS A 186 0.82 -23.66 -21.49
CA LYS A 186 -0.31 -23.35 -22.39
C LYS A 186 -0.02 -22.15 -23.28
N ARG A 187 0.75 -21.18 -22.78
CA ARG A 187 1.15 -19.97 -23.52
C ARG A 187 2.33 -19.29 -22.85
N LEU A 188 3.00 -18.43 -23.61
CA LEU A 188 3.95 -17.45 -23.12
C LEU A 188 3.29 -16.09 -22.96
N LEU A 189 3.76 -15.33 -21.99
CA LEU A 189 3.27 -14.01 -21.64
C LEU A 189 4.46 -13.07 -21.58
N PHE A 190 4.37 -11.95 -22.30
CA PHE A 190 5.36 -10.90 -22.26
C PHE A 190 4.93 -9.80 -21.29
N ASP A 191 5.88 -9.27 -20.53
CA ASP A 191 5.70 -8.19 -19.55
C ASP A 191 4.63 -8.48 -18.49
N PHE A 192 4.46 -9.77 -18.18
CA PHE A 192 3.60 -10.23 -17.09
C PHE A 192 4.24 -10.01 -15.72
N MET A 193 5.56 -10.15 -15.66
CA MET A 193 6.38 -9.99 -14.46
C MET A 193 7.72 -9.40 -14.90
N ALA A 194 8.22 -8.41 -14.16
CA ALA A 194 9.58 -7.91 -14.33
C ALA A 194 10.56 -8.98 -13.86
N ASP A 195 11.33 -9.54 -14.80
CA ASP A 195 12.36 -10.53 -14.55
C ASP A 195 13.40 -10.46 -15.68
N GLU A 196 14.48 -9.73 -15.43
CA GLU A 196 15.54 -9.51 -16.42
C GLU A 196 16.12 -10.83 -16.93
N SER A 197 16.27 -11.82 -16.04
CA SER A 197 16.81 -13.13 -16.40
C SER A 197 15.92 -13.89 -17.39
N SER A 198 14.60 -13.67 -17.34
CA SER A 198 13.63 -14.23 -18.29
C SER A 198 13.30 -13.29 -19.45
N MET A 199 13.98 -12.14 -19.58
CA MET A 199 13.65 -11.10 -20.55
C MET A 199 12.18 -10.63 -20.46
N ASN A 200 11.62 -10.58 -19.25
CA ASN A 200 10.21 -10.29 -18.95
C ASN A 200 9.19 -11.27 -19.57
N TYR A 201 9.62 -12.44 -20.03
CA TYR A 201 8.73 -13.51 -20.45
C TYR A 201 8.37 -14.42 -19.27
N SER A 202 7.13 -14.89 -19.24
CA SER A 202 6.61 -15.83 -18.24
C SER A 202 5.77 -16.90 -18.93
N THR A 203 5.82 -18.13 -18.41
CA THR A 203 4.97 -19.24 -18.88
C THR A 203 3.66 -19.26 -18.10
N TYR A 204 2.53 -19.42 -18.79
CA TYR A 204 1.27 -19.83 -18.16
C TYR A 204 1.25 -21.36 -18.10
N LEU A 205 1.20 -21.89 -16.89
CA LEU A 205 1.29 -23.32 -16.61
C LEU A 205 -0.05 -23.83 -16.07
N GLU A 206 -0.50 -24.97 -16.60
CA GLU A 206 -1.70 -25.64 -16.11
C GLU A 206 -1.46 -27.14 -15.93
N MET A 207 -1.98 -27.69 -14.83
CA MET A 207 -1.98 -29.11 -14.52
C MET A 207 -3.41 -29.54 -14.20
N PRO A 208 -4.06 -30.41 -15.01
CA PRO A 208 -5.38 -30.91 -14.70
C PRO A 208 -5.34 -31.82 -13.48
N ASN A 209 -6.42 -31.82 -12.67
CA ASN A 209 -6.58 -32.80 -11.60
C ASN A 209 -7.18 -34.10 -12.18
N PRO A 210 -6.43 -35.22 -12.22
CA PRO A 210 -6.94 -36.47 -12.77
C PRO A 210 -8.05 -37.10 -11.91
N THR A 211 -8.18 -36.70 -10.64
CA THR A 211 -9.21 -37.22 -9.72
C THR A 211 -10.40 -36.28 -9.55
N PHE A 212 -10.55 -35.27 -10.41
CA PHE A 212 -11.66 -34.32 -10.33
C PHE A 212 -13.00 -35.00 -10.63
N ASP A 213 -13.95 -34.87 -9.71
CA ASP A 213 -15.32 -35.35 -9.87
C ASP A 213 -16.29 -34.16 -9.94
N PRO A 214 -16.86 -33.83 -11.12
CA PRO A 214 -17.77 -32.71 -11.26
C PRO A 214 -19.07 -32.86 -10.46
N ALA A 215 -19.48 -34.08 -10.11
CA ALA A 215 -20.70 -34.33 -9.33
C ALA A 215 -20.55 -33.98 -7.84
N ARG A 216 -19.31 -33.93 -7.32
CA ARG A 216 -19.02 -33.51 -5.93
C ARG A 216 -18.98 -32.00 -5.74
N ARG A 217 -19.12 -31.22 -6.82
CA ARG A 217 -19.14 -29.76 -6.76
C ARG A 217 -20.55 -29.27 -6.42
N MET A 218 -20.76 -28.85 -5.17
CA MET A 218 -22.10 -28.47 -4.71
C MET A 218 -22.52 -27.07 -5.17
N ILE A 219 -21.60 -26.10 -5.25
CA ILE A 219 -21.85 -24.72 -5.73
C ILE A 219 -20.56 -24.19 -6.35
N ALA A 220 -20.64 -23.55 -7.54
CA ALA A 220 -19.50 -22.86 -8.13
C ALA A 220 -19.45 -21.41 -7.61
N ALA A 221 -18.31 -20.97 -7.08
CA ALA A 221 -18.05 -19.56 -6.86
C ALA A 221 -18.27 -18.75 -8.15
N ALA A 222 -18.65 -17.49 -8.03
CA ALA A 222 -18.48 -16.58 -9.15
C ALA A 222 -16.98 -16.52 -9.51
N PRO A 223 -16.60 -16.43 -10.81
CA PRO A 223 -15.24 -16.10 -11.19
C PRO A 223 -14.73 -14.89 -10.41
N LEU A 224 -13.41 -14.83 -10.18
CA LEU A 224 -12.75 -13.71 -9.53
C LEU A 224 -13.37 -12.41 -10.04
N LYS A 225 -14.22 -11.81 -9.21
CA LYS A 225 -14.55 -10.40 -9.36
C LYS A 225 -13.28 -9.72 -8.88
N ARG A 226 -12.57 -9.01 -9.78
CA ARG A 226 -11.43 -8.16 -9.40
C ARG A 226 -11.81 -7.48 -8.09
N PRO A 227 -11.19 -7.81 -6.95
CA PRO A 227 -11.63 -7.29 -5.66
C PRO A 227 -11.30 -5.82 -5.66
N VAL A 228 -12.22 -4.94 -6.08
CA VAL A 228 -11.96 -3.51 -6.24
C VAL A 228 -11.61 -2.94 -4.89
N ARG A 229 -10.31 -2.78 -4.64
CA ARG A 229 -9.84 -2.08 -3.47
C ARG A 229 -9.92 -0.60 -3.76
N SER A 230 -11.13 -0.05 -3.64
CA SER A 230 -11.35 1.39 -3.72
C SER A 230 -11.55 1.96 -2.34
N ILE A 231 -11.04 3.17 -2.14
CA ILE A 231 -11.40 3.98 -0.98
C ILE A 231 -12.03 5.28 -1.45
N ARG A 232 -12.93 5.82 -0.64
CA ARG A 232 -13.58 7.10 -0.89
C ARG A 232 -13.02 8.12 0.08
N VAL A 233 -12.47 9.21 -0.43
CA VAL A 233 -11.87 10.27 0.38
C VAL A 233 -12.70 11.54 0.28
N CYS A 234 -12.79 12.27 1.39
CA CYS A 234 -13.42 13.58 1.49
C CYS A 234 -12.36 14.58 1.95
N ALA A 235 -11.95 15.50 1.08
CA ALA A 235 -11.04 16.58 1.42
C ALA A 235 -11.85 17.84 1.76
N ALA A 236 -11.72 18.32 3.01
CA ALA A 236 -12.42 19.52 3.45
C ALA A 236 -11.70 20.80 3.02
N GLN A 237 -12.48 21.79 2.60
CA GLN A 237 -12.06 23.17 2.44
C GLN A 237 -12.77 24.02 3.50
N TRP A 238 -12.03 24.35 4.56
CA TRP A 238 -12.59 24.96 5.77
C TRP A 238 -12.59 26.48 5.70
N GLU A 239 -13.72 27.13 5.92
CA GLU A 239 -13.76 28.59 6.00
C GLU A 239 -13.44 29.11 7.41
N MET A 240 -12.33 29.84 7.48
CA MET A 240 -11.98 30.67 8.62
C MET A 240 -12.94 31.85 8.71
N ARG A 241 -13.78 31.81 9.74
CA ARG A 241 -14.73 32.86 10.11
C ARG A 241 -14.74 33.05 11.62
N ARG A 242 -15.21 34.20 12.08
CA ARG A 242 -15.32 34.49 13.51
C ARG A 242 -16.31 33.54 14.17
N ILE A 243 -15.93 33.00 15.33
CA ILE A 243 -16.79 32.20 16.22
C ILE A 243 -16.81 32.84 17.62
N HIS A 244 -17.86 32.58 18.38
CA HIS A 244 -18.03 33.17 19.71
C HIS A 244 -17.91 32.18 20.87
N ARG A 245 -17.99 30.88 20.56
CA ARG A 245 -17.95 29.78 21.53
C ARG A 245 -17.51 28.49 20.85
N TRP A 246 -17.09 27.52 21.64
CA TRP A 246 -16.64 26.22 21.14
C TRP A 246 -17.70 25.49 20.31
N GLU A 247 -18.97 25.60 20.69
CA GLU A 247 -20.06 24.83 20.09
C GLU A 247 -20.26 25.18 18.61
N GLU A 248 -19.86 26.39 18.18
CA GLU A 248 -19.86 26.82 16.78
C GLU A 248 -18.74 26.16 15.97
N PHE A 249 -17.55 26.00 16.57
CA PHE A 249 -16.46 25.23 16.00
C PHE A 249 -16.85 23.75 15.87
N GLU A 250 -17.39 23.17 16.94
CA GLU A 250 -17.88 21.80 16.97
C GLU A 250 -18.97 21.53 15.93
N ALA A 251 -19.92 22.45 15.77
CA ALA A 251 -20.95 22.35 14.75
C ALA A 251 -20.36 22.31 13.33
N THR A 252 -19.31 23.08 13.07
CA THR A 252 -18.61 23.08 11.77
C THR A 252 -17.87 21.75 11.56
N VAL A 253 -17.19 21.21 12.59
CA VAL A 253 -16.57 19.87 12.51
C VAL A 253 -17.63 18.80 12.21
N LYS A 254 -18.75 18.83 12.93
CA LYS A 254 -19.88 17.91 12.74
C LYS A 254 -20.46 18.00 11.33
N PHE A 255 -20.53 19.20 10.74
CA PHE A 255 -20.97 19.38 9.35
C PHE A 255 -20.08 18.60 8.37
N PHE A 256 -18.74 18.74 8.46
CA PHE A 256 -17.82 18.02 7.58
C PHE A 256 -17.86 16.50 7.80
N VAL A 257 -17.92 16.05 9.06
CA VAL A 257 -18.05 14.62 9.39
C VAL A 257 -19.37 14.05 8.87
N SER A 258 -20.48 14.74 9.12
CA SER A 258 -21.80 14.32 8.64
C SER A 258 -21.85 14.28 7.11
N THR A 259 -21.19 15.23 6.44
CA THR A 259 -21.09 15.24 4.98
C THR A 259 -20.31 14.02 4.49
N ALA A 260 -19.10 13.79 5.02
CA ALA A 260 -18.29 12.61 4.66
C ALA A 260 -19.06 11.29 4.90
N SER A 261 -19.75 11.17 6.04
CA SER A 261 -20.59 10.03 6.40
C SER A 261 -21.76 9.83 5.44
N SER A 262 -22.49 10.90 5.11
CA SER A 262 -23.65 10.85 4.21
C SER A 262 -23.28 10.44 2.78
N TYR A 263 -22.07 10.76 2.34
CA TYR A 263 -21.54 10.34 1.05
C TYR A 263 -20.76 9.00 1.11
N HIS A 264 -20.82 8.30 2.25
CA HIS A 264 -20.16 7.01 2.48
C HIS A 264 -18.65 7.07 2.22
N CYS A 265 -18.02 8.16 2.63
CA CYS A 265 -16.57 8.28 2.58
C CYS A 265 -15.94 7.32 3.59
N HIS A 266 -14.71 6.92 3.32
CA HIS A 266 -13.90 6.12 4.22
C HIS A 266 -12.95 7.00 5.03
N PHE A 267 -12.43 8.06 4.40
CA PHE A 267 -11.55 9.05 5.02
C PHE A 267 -12.14 10.46 4.90
N LEU A 268 -12.08 11.23 5.98
CA LEU A 268 -12.22 12.68 5.98
C LEU A 268 -10.86 13.32 6.27
N VAL A 269 -10.48 14.35 5.53
CA VAL A 269 -9.26 15.12 5.73
C VAL A 269 -9.63 16.56 6.07
N LEU A 270 -9.33 16.97 7.31
CA LEU A 270 -9.45 18.35 7.77
C LEU A 270 -8.14 19.11 7.51
N PRO A 271 -8.16 20.45 7.39
CA PRO A 271 -6.97 21.25 7.10
C PRO A 271 -5.97 21.37 8.25
N GLU A 272 -4.72 21.70 7.92
CA GLU A 272 -3.71 22.04 8.93
C GLU A 272 -4.18 23.26 9.74
N LEU A 273 -4.00 23.21 11.05
CA LEU A 273 -4.31 24.31 11.97
C LEU A 273 -5.69 24.92 11.73
N PHE A 274 -6.69 24.14 11.29
CA PHE A 274 -8.08 24.61 11.26
C PHE A 274 -8.56 25.02 12.67
N THR A 275 -7.92 24.45 13.70
CA THR A 275 -8.06 24.80 15.11
C THR A 275 -7.62 26.23 15.43
N ALA A 276 -6.85 26.91 14.58
CA ALA A 276 -6.50 28.32 14.74
C ALA A 276 -7.74 29.24 14.76
N GLN A 277 -8.88 28.78 14.23
CA GLN A 277 -10.15 29.49 14.38
C GLN A 277 -10.53 29.76 15.86
N LEU A 278 -10.08 28.90 16.78
CA LEU A 278 -10.31 29.03 18.21
C LEU A 278 -9.57 30.23 18.84
N PHE A 279 -8.64 30.87 18.13
CA PHE A 279 -8.10 32.17 18.56
C PHE A 279 -9.20 33.22 18.73
N CYS A 280 -10.37 33.08 18.08
CA CYS A 280 -11.51 33.96 18.31
C CYS A 280 -12.03 33.95 19.75
N LEU A 281 -11.72 32.90 20.52
CA LEU A 281 -12.13 32.74 21.92
C LEU A 281 -11.10 33.29 22.91
N MET A 282 -10.00 33.85 22.41
CA MET A 282 -8.87 34.34 23.20
C MET A 282 -8.74 35.87 23.10
N PRO A 283 -8.10 36.53 24.08
CA PRO A 283 -7.78 37.94 24.00
C PRO A 283 -6.89 38.26 22.78
N GLN A 284 -7.19 39.36 22.09
CA GLN A 284 -6.51 39.76 20.85
C GLN A 284 -5.14 40.42 21.07
N ASP A 285 -4.90 40.92 22.29
CA ASP A 285 -3.69 41.62 22.69
C ASP A 285 -2.57 40.66 23.15
N TRP A 286 -2.83 39.35 23.14
CA TRP A 286 -1.83 38.34 23.49
C TRP A 286 -0.75 38.20 22.41
N GLU A 287 0.48 38.00 22.85
CA GLU A 287 1.58 37.67 21.95
C GLU A 287 1.34 36.31 21.25
N PRO A 288 1.72 36.16 19.96
CA PRO A 288 1.68 34.89 19.20
C PRO A 288 2.11 33.64 19.97
N LYS A 289 3.22 33.71 20.71
CA LYS A 289 3.76 32.59 21.49
C LYS A 289 2.90 32.20 22.69
N VAL A 290 2.19 33.16 23.27
CA VAL A 290 1.28 32.91 24.39
C VAL A 290 -0.01 32.30 23.85
N ALA A 291 -0.63 32.91 22.84
CA ALA A 291 -1.89 32.43 22.29
C ALA A 291 -1.79 31.00 21.73
N ILE A 292 -0.72 30.66 21.01
CA ILE A 292 -0.55 29.30 20.46
C ILE A 292 -0.40 28.23 21.56
N ARG A 293 0.21 28.59 22.70
CA ARG A 293 0.34 27.69 23.86
C ARG A 293 -0.98 27.54 24.59
N GLU A 294 -1.82 28.58 24.62
CA GLU A 294 -3.19 28.48 25.13
C GLU A 294 -4.07 27.64 24.19
N LEU A 295 -3.89 27.75 22.87
CA LEU A 295 -4.53 26.85 21.90
C LEU A 295 -4.13 25.38 22.13
N ALA A 296 -2.86 25.12 22.46
CA ALA A 296 -2.39 23.77 22.75
C ALA A 296 -3.12 23.11 23.95
N LYS A 297 -3.68 23.90 24.88
CA LYS A 297 -4.49 23.38 25.99
C LYS A 297 -5.85 22.83 25.55
N MET A 298 -6.32 23.20 24.35
CA MET A 298 -7.58 22.68 23.78
C MET A 298 -7.43 21.27 23.19
N LYS A 299 -6.21 20.70 23.18
CA LYS A 299 -5.90 19.39 22.62
C LYS A 299 -6.83 18.30 23.08
N ASP A 300 -7.04 18.15 24.40
CA ASP A 300 -7.83 17.02 24.91
C ASP A 300 -9.30 17.11 24.47
N ARG A 301 -9.89 18.31 24.47
CA ARG A 301 -11.25 18.56 23.98
C ARG A 301 -11.38 18.29 22.48
N TYR A 302 -10.36 18.65 21.70
CA TYR A 302 -10.28 18.35 20.27
C TYR A 302 -10.17 16.84 20.00
N LEU A 303 -9.33 16.13 20.76
CA LEU A 303 -9.15 14.67 20.64
C LEU A 303 -10.44 13.93 20.99
N GLU A 304 -11.11 14.30 22.08
CA GLU A 304 -12.38 13.71 22.49
C GLU A 304 -13.46 13.88 21.42
N LEU A 305 -13.59 15.09 20.86
CA LEU A 305 -14.56 15.39 19.81
C LEU A 305 -14.33 14.52 18.57
N LEU A 306 -13.11 14.53 18.00
CA LEU A 306 -12.84 13.79 16.76
C LEU A 306 -12.84 12.29 16.95
N LYS A 307 -12.39 11.79 18.11
CA LYS A 307 -12.47 10.36 18.45
C LYS A 307 -13.91 9.88 18.56
N GLY A 308 -14.79 10.66 19.20
CA GLY A 308 -16.21 10.36 19.27
C GLY A 308 -16.84 10.31 17.88
N LEU A 309 -16.59 11.34 17.06
CA LEU A 309 -17.13 11.45 15.71
C LEU A 309 -16.64 10.35 14.76
N ALA A 310 -15.36 9.98 14.82
CA ALA A 310 -14.80 8.88 14.03
C ALA A 310 -15.51 7.56 14.34
N LYS A 311 -15.70 7.26 15.63
CA LYS A 311 -16.37 6.03 16.09
C LYS A 311 -17.86 6.00 15.74
N GLU A 312 -18.57 7.09 15.98
CA GLU A 312 -20.01 7.20 15.70
C GLU A 312 -20.33 7.03 14.22
N ASN A 313 -19.43 7.46 13.33
CA ASN A 313 -19.66 7.43 11.88
C ASN A 313 -18.90 6.29 11.17
N GLY A 314 -18.08 5.51 11.87
CA GLY A 314 -17.25 4.47 11.25
C GLY A 314 -16.25 5.03 10.24
N LEU A 315 -15.71 6.23 10.49
CA LEU A 315 -14.81 6.94 9.59
C LEU A 315 -13.37 6.95 10.09
N TYR A 316 -12.42 6.92 9.16
CA TYR A 316 -11.09 7.44 9.43
C TYR A 316 -11.10 8.97 9.28
N ILE A 317 -10.59 9.69 10.27
CA ILE A 317 -10.48 11.15 10.20
C ILE A 317 -9.01 11.53 10.31
N VAL A 318 -8.47 12.14 9.26
CA VAL A 318 -7.23 12.93 9.33
C VAL A 318 -7.64 14.28 9.89
N GLY A 319 -7.46 14.45 11.20
CA GLY A 319 -8.02 15.56 11.97
C GLY A 319 -7.34 16.90 11.75
N GLY A 320 -6.73 17.15 10.59
CA GLY A 320 -5.97 18.35 10.35
C GLY A 320 -4.77 18.41 11.26
N SER A 321 -4.57 19.54 11.94
CA SER A 321 -3.57 19.63 13.01
C SER A 321 -3.90 20.64 14.10
N ILE A 322 -3.21 20.49 15.23
CA ILE A 322 -3.29 21.35 16.41
C ILE A 322 -1.89 21.48 17.05
N PRO A 323 -1.55 22.63 17.67
CA PRO A 323 -0.35 22.71 18.51
C PRO A 323 -0.43 21.75 19.71
N VAL A 324 0.69 21.11 20.03
CA VAL A 324 0.85 20.23 21.19
C VAL A 324 2.12 20.62 21.94
N VAL A 325 2.01 20.77 23.26
CA VAL A 325 3.16 20.91 24.15
C VAL A 325 3.56 19.53 24.66
N ASN A 326 4.77 19.09 24.33
CA ASN A 326 5.31 17.81 24.77
C ASN A 326 5.88 17.90 26.19
N GLU A 327 6.24 16.75 26.77
CA GLU A 327 6.79 16.63 28.13
C GLU A 327 8.09 17.44 28.33
N ASP A 328 8.89 17.61 27.28
CA ASP A 328 10.10 18.44 27.24
C ASP A 328 9.81 19.94 27.05
N ALA A 329 8.54 20.35 27.16
CA ALA A 329 8.02 21.70 26.92
C ALA A 329 8.17 22.22 25.47
N SER A 330 8.64 21.37 24.55
CA SER A 330 8.68 21.70 23.12
C SER A 330 7.26 21.83 22.57
N LEU A 331 7.06 22.84 21.71
CA LEU A 331 5.80 23.05 21.01
C LEU A 331 5.92 22.44 19.62
N LYS A 332 4.95 21.62 19.23
CA LYS A 332 4.92 20.98 17.91
C LYS A 332 3.57 21.14 17.23
N ASN A 333 3.57 21.19 15.92
CA ASN A 333 2.37 21.09 15.10
C ASN A 333 2.10 19.61 14.81
N VAL A 334 0.96 19.09 15.26
CA VAL A 334 0.70 17.64 15.26
C VAL A 334 -0.59 17.34 14.52
N GLY A 335 -0.50 16.48 13.51
CA GLY A 335 -1.63 15.99 12.73
C GLY A 335 -2.06 14.62 13.19
N PHE A 336 -3.31 14.47 13.59
CA PHE A 336 -3.83 13.24 14.18
C PHE A 336 -4.61 12.41 13.15
N LEU A 337 -4.50 11.09 13.25
CA LEU A 337 -5.36 10.12 12.58
C LEU A 337 -6.23 9.44 13.62
N PHE A 338 -7.54 9.52 13.42
CA PHE A 338 -8.57 8.87 14.24
C PHE A 338 -9.16 7.69 13.47
N GLY A 339 -9.19 6.51 14.10
CA GLY A 339 -9.78 5.30 13.55
C GLY A 339 -11.24 5.09 13.98
N PRO A 340 -12.01 4.31 13.20
CA PRO A 340 -13.42 3.99 13.51
C PRO A 340 -13.59 3.16 14.79
N ASP A 341 -12.54 2.48 15.24
CA ASP A 341 -12.46 1.74 16.49
C ASP A 341 -12.16 2.64 17.72
N GLY A 342 -11.85 3.91 17.49
CA GLY A 342 -11.44 4.88 18.50
C GLY A 342 -9.93 4.88 18.77
N GLN A 343 -9.12 4.18 17.98
CA GLN A 343 -7.67 4.33 17.99
C GLN A 343 -7.28 5.71 17.49
N VAL A 344 -6.22 6.29 18.08
CA VAL A 344 -5.69 7.60 17.70
C VAL A 344 -4.18 7.52 17.66
N ASP A 345 -3.58 7.98 16.57
CA ASP A 345 -2.14 8.19 16.44
C ASP A 345 -1.88 9.50 15.67
N PHE A 346 -0.63 9.87 15.43
CA PHE A 346 -0.29 11.19 14.92
C PHE A 346 1.02 11.24 14.14
N GLN A 347 1.15 12.23 13.26
CA GLN A 347 2.39 12.68 12.65
C GLN A 347 2.71 14.09 13.14
N GLU A 348 3.91 14.28 13.68
CA GLU A 348 4.43 15.62 13.97
C GLU A 348 4.98 16.25 12.67
N LYS A 349 4.74 17.54 12.46
CA LYS A 349 5.29 18.28 11.31
C LYS A 349 6.82 18.24 11.35
N LEU A 350 7.46 17.79 10.28
CA LEU A 350 8.91 17.59 10.26
C LEU A 350 9.63 18.86 9.82
N HIS A 351 9.10 19.53 8.80
CA HIS A 351 9.68 20.74 8.24
C HIS A 351 8.89 21.93 8.77
N ILE A 352 9.49 22.66 9.69
CA ILE A 352 8.88 23.84 10.31
C ILE A 352 9.12 25.05 9.41
N THR A 353 8.06 25.82 9.13
CA THR A 353 8.19 27.04 8.35
C THR A 353 8.91 28.11 9.18
N PRO A 354 9.58 29.09 8.55
CA PRO A 354 10.18 30.21 9.29
C PRO A 354 9.17 30.93 10.20
N THR A 355 7.91 31.08 9.76
CA THR A 355 6.84 31.69 10.56
C THR A 355 6.51 30.84 11.79
N ASP A 356 6.26 29.54 11.62
CA ASP A 356 5.95 28.63 12.73
C ASP A 356 7.08 28.62 13.79
N ALA A 357 8.33 28.69 13.34
CA ALA A 357 9.50 28.73 14.24
C ALA A 357 9.64 30.09 14.94
N ASN A 358 9.60 31.20 14.20
CA ASN A 358 9.92 32.52 14.74
C ASN A 358 8.77 33.10 15.57
N GLU A 359 7.54 32.99 15.07
CA GLU A 359 6.33 33.59 15.66
C GLU A 359 5.75 32.70 16.76
N TRP A 360 5.73 31.39 16.58
CA TRP A 360 5.11 30.46 17.54
C TRP A 360 6.10 29.66 18.38
N GLY A 361 7.37 29.58 17.97
CA GLY A 361 8.37 28.78 18.68
C GLY A 361 8.16 27.28 18.50
N MET A 362 7.58 26.86 17.37
CA MET A 362 7.40 25.44 17.07
C MET A 362 8.73 24.77 16.70
N THR A 363 8.83 23.49 17.03
CA THR A 363 10.02 22.66 16.84
C THR A 363 9.70 21.46 15.93
N PRO A 364 10.68 20.95 15.17
CA PRO A 364 10.45 19.85 14.23
C PRO A 364 10.12 18.54 14.94
N GLY A 365 9.29 17.74 14.27
CA GLY A 365 9.07 16.35 14.61
C GLY A 365 10.28 15.47 14.33
N ASP A 366 10.24 14.24 14.84
CA ASP A 366 11.46 13.43 14.95
C ASP A 366 11.55 12.24 13.99
N CYS A 367 10.44 11.83 13.33
CA CYS A 367 10.40 10.70 12.40
C CYS A 367 9.15 10.73 11.50
N LEU A 368 9.23 10.06 10.36
CA LEU A 368 8.08 9.75 9.50
C LEU A 368 7.29 8.57 10.07
N LYS A 369 5.97 8.61 9.91
CA LYS A 369 5.07 7.51 10.22
C LYS A 369 4.27 7.06 9.01
N ILE A 370 3.96 5.77 9.01
CA ILE A 370 2.97 5.15 8.14
C ILE A 370 1.90 4.52 9.00
N PHE A 371 0.65 4.71 8.59
CA PHE A 371 -0.53 4.16 9.22
C PHE A 371 -1.10 3.07 8.32
N ASP A 372 -1.00 1.83 8.79
CA ASP A 372 -1.65 0.69 8.13
C ASP A 372 -3.10 0.62 8.60
N THR A 373 -4.05 1.03 7.79
CA THR A 373 -5.47 0.84 8.08
C THR A 373 -5.98 -0.47 7.48
N SER A 374 -7.22 -0.83 7.81
CA SER A 374 -7.91 -1.97 7.17
C SER A 374 -8.16 -1.77 5.67
N MET A 375 -8.03 -0.54 5.15
CA MET A 375 -8.37 -0.20 3.76
C MET A 375 -7.13 0.19 2.93
N ALA A 376 -6.22 0.97 3.52
CA ALA A 376 -5.09 1.60 2.83
C ALA A 376 -3.89 1.78 3.76
N ARG A 377 -2.68 1.69 3.19
CA ARG A 377 -1.49 2.20 3.84
C ARG A 377 -1.39 3.69 3.56
N VAL A 378 -1.54 4.50 4.59
CA VAL A 378 -1.63 5.96 4.47
C VAL A 378 -0.53 6.67 5.25
N ALA A 379 -0.21 7.89 4.83
CA ALA A 379 0.71 8.77 5.53
C ALA A 379 0.14 10.19 5.62
N ILE A 380 0.69 10.99 6.53
CA ILE A 380 0.34 12.41 6.68
C ILE A 380 1.60 13.24 6.44
N GLN A 381 1.51 14.28 5.63
CA GLN A 381 2.55 15.30 5.46
C GLN A 381 1.91 16.67 5.68
N LEU A 382 2.32 17.40 6.72
CA LEU A 382 1.68 18.66 7.07
C LEU A 382 2.28 19.79 6.25
N SER A 383 1.48 20.33 5.32
CA SER A 383 1.80 21.53 4.54
C SER A 383 3.20 21.50 3.95
N TYR A 384 4.12 22.25 4.54
CA TYR A 384 5.51 22.38 4.13
C TYR A 384 6.23 21.04 3.96
N ASP A 385 5.84 19.98 4.69
CA ASP A 385 6.41 18.64 4.52
C ASP A 385 6.32 18.10 3.09
N VAL A 386 5.27 18.44 2.32
CA VAL A 386 5.09 17.93 0.95
C VAL A 386 6.07 18.57 -0.04
N GLU A 387 6.62 19.74 0.29
CA GLU A 387 7.59 20.44 -0.55
C GLU A 387 8.93 19.68 -0.64
N PHE A 388 9.19 18.73 0.27
CA PHE A 388 10.42 17.93 0.32
C PHE A 388 10.23 16.55 -0.34
N PRO A 389 10.78 16.31 -1.55
CA PRO A 389 10.57 15.07 -2.31
C PRO A 389 11.04 13.81 -1.57
N GLU A 390 12.10 13.92 -0.77
CA GLU A 390 12.70 12.82 -0.04
C GLU A 390 11.72 12.21 0.95
N ALA A 391 10.94 13.04 1.65
CA ALA A 391 9.98 12.58 2.64
C ALA A 391 8.87 11.74 1.99
N SER A 392 8.27 12.23 0.91
CA SER A 392 7.23 11.50 0.18
C SER A 392 7.77 10.24 -0.49
N ARG A 393 9.01 10.29 -1.02
CA ARG A 393 9.66 9.11 -1.60
C ARG A 393 9.90 8.04 -0.55
N LEU A 394 10.38 8.41 0.63
CA LEU A 394 10.58 7.48 1.75
C LEU A 394 9.27 6.84 2.20
N LEU A 395 8.17 7.61 2.27
CA LEU A 395 6.84 7.08 2.58
C LEU A 395 6.34 6.11 1.50
N ALA A 396 6.53 6.44 0.22
CA ALA A 396 6.12 5.59 -0.89
C ALA A 396 6.93 4.28 -0.95
N LEU A 397 8.25 4.33 -0.70
CA LEU A 397 9.11 3.15 -0.60
C LEU A 397 8.74 2.27 0.61
N ALA A 398 8.28 2.86 1.71
CA ALA A 398 7.71 2.11 2.82
C ALA A 398 6.25 1.65 2.56
N GLY A 399 5.77 1.83 1.33
CA GLY A 399 4.55 1.26 0.77
C GLY A 399 3.32 2.15 0.87
N ALA A 400 3.44 3.42 1.27
CA ALA A 400 2.29 4.33 1.30
C ALA A 400 1.57 4.34 -0.06
N GLU A 401 0.25 4.33 -0.03
CA GLU A 401 -0.62 4.35 -1.21
C GLU A 401 -1.33 5.69 -1.33
N VAL A 402 -1.59 6.33 -0.19
CA VAL A 402 -2.22 7.65 -0.10
C VAL A 402 -1.42 8.52 0.89
N ILE A 403 -1.09 9.73 0.46
CA ILE A 403 -0.51 10.75 1.33
C ILE A 403 -1.56 11.84 1.54
N PHE A 404 -1.95 12.04 2.79
CA PHE A 404 -2.82 13.13 3.19
C PHE A 404 -2.00 14.38 3.48
N VAL A 405 -2.40 15.50 2.88
CA VAL A 405 -1.71 16.79 3.01
C VAL A 405 -2.69 17.83 3.53
N PRO A 406 -2.97 17.85 4.85
CA PRO A 406 -3.53 19.03 5.49
C PRO A 406 -2.59 20.20 5.31
N TYR A 407 -3.10 21.35 4.88
CA TYR A 407 -2.29 22.56 4.71
C TYR A 407 -3.00 23.83 5.14
N SER A 408 -2.21 24.86 5.43
CA SER A 408 -2.66 26.22 5.61
C SER A 408 -1.71 27.20 4.94
N THR A 409 -2.26 28.09 4.11
CA THR A 409 -1.50 29.06 3.32
C THR A 409 -2.27 30.37 3.23
N ASP A 410 -1.56 31.49 3.14
CA ASP A 410 -2.09 32.86 3.15
C ASP A 410 -2.54 33.36 1.77
N GLU A 411 -1.69 33.18 0.74
CA GLU A 411 -1.95 33.65 -0.63
C GLU A 411 -1.80 32.54 -1.67
N LYS A 412 -2.29 32.81 -2.89
CA LYS A 412 -2.26 31.87 -4.02
C LYS A 412 -0.86 31.36 -4.35
N LYS A 413 0.19 32.16 -4.16
CA LYS A 413 1.57 31.73 -4.44
C LYS A 413 2.03 30.67 -3.44
N ALA A 414 1.70 30.85 -2.16
CA ALA A 414 2.02 29.88 -1.13
C ALA A 414 1.26 28.58 -1.37
N TYR A 415 -0.04 28.66 -1.65
CA TYR A 415 -0.85 27.53 -2.07
C TYR A 415 -0.23 26.80 -3.28
N ASN A 416 0.15 27.52 -4.33
CA ASN A 416 0.70 26.93 -5.54
C ASN A 416 1.97 26.13 -5.28
N ARG A 417 2.84 26.53 -4.34
CA ARG A 417 4.01 25.70 -3.97
C ARG A 417 3.58 24.35 -3.44
N VAL A 418 2.70 24.35 -2.44
CA VAL A 418 2.17 23.11 -1.82
C VAL A 418 1.47 22.27 -2.88
N ARG A 419 0.61 22.88 -3.70
CA ARG A 419 -0.16 22.23 -4.76
C ARG A 419 0.73 21.56 -5.80
N PHE A 420 1.70 22.29 -6.36
CA PHE A 420 2.58 21.76 -7.41
C PHE A 420 3.46 20.63 -6.86
N CYS A 421 3.99 20.80 -5.65
CA CYS A 421 4.74 19.73 -5.00
C CYS A 421 3.86 18.50 -4.75
N ALA A 422 2.66 18.66 -4.21
CA ALA A 422 1.73 17.55 -3.95
C ALA A 422 1.34 16.79 -5.23
N GLN A 423 1.04 17.48 -6.32
CA GLN A 423 0.74 16.85 -7.60
C GLN A 423 1.97 16.13 -8.17
N ALA A 424 3.16 16.71 -8.01
CA ALA A 424 4.41 16.04 -8.35
C ALA A 424 4.63 14.78 -7.49
N ARG A 425 4.32 14.82 -6.18
CA ARG A 425 4.42 13.65 -5.28
C ARG A 425 3.52 12.51 -5.72
N ALA A 426 2.29 12.81 -6.13
CA ALA A 426 1.36 11.80 -6.64
C ALA A 426 1.94 11.09 -7.89
N THR A 427 2.46 11.89 -8.82
CA THR A 427 3.00 11.42 -10.09
C THR A 427 4.31 10.64 -9.91
N GLU A 428 5.32 11.23 -9.27
CA GLU A 428 6.66 10.64 -9.21
C GLU A 428 6.74 9.41 -8.30
N ASN A 429 5.86 9.32 -7.29
CA ASN A 429 5.84 8.22 -6.33
C ASN A 429 4.78 7.16 -6.65
N TYR A 430 3.96 7.33 -7.69
CA TYR A 430 2.80 6.48 -7.96
C TYR A 430 1.97 6.26 -6.68
N VAL A 431 1.50 7.36 -6.09
CA VAL A 431 0.62 7.41 -4.91
C VAL A 431 -0.54 8.35 -5.21
N TYR A 432 -1.64 8.23 -4.48
CA TYR A 432 -2.62 9.32 -4.42
C TYR A 432 -2.17 10.37 -3.40
N VAL A 433 -2.49 11.63 -3.67
CA VAL A 433 -2.28 12.73 -2.71
C VAL A 433 -3.57 13.50 -2.53
N VAL A 434 -3.99 13.68 -1.27
CA VAL A 434 -5.26 14.33 -0.93
C VAL A 434 -4.98 15.57 -0.10
N MET A 435 -5.30 16.74 -0.64
CA MET A 435 -5.03 18.05 -0.04
C MET A 435 -6.31 18.68 0.53
N ALA A 436 -6.25 19.09 1.80
CA ALA A 436 -7.32 19.80 2.50
C ALA A 436 -6.78 21.10 3.12
N GLY A 437 -7.45 22.22 2.85
CA GLY A 437 -6.93 23.57 3.13
C GLY A 437 -7.94 24.51 3.79
N ASN A 438 -7.42 25.55 4.45
CA ASN A 438 -8.23 26.65 4.96
C ASN A 438 -8.48 27.70 3.87
N VAL A 439 -9.63 28.36 3.93
CA VAL A 439 -10.01 29.53 3.13
C VAL A 439 -10.58 30.61 4.05
N GLY A 440 -10.84 31.80 3.52
CA GLY A 440 -11.44 32.88 4.32
C GLY A 440 -10.43 33.56 5.26
N ASN A 441 -10.94 34.36 6.19
CA ASN A 441 -10.13 35.33 6.92
C ASN A 441 -10.46 35.31 8.42
N LEU A 442 -9.43 35.45 9.25
CA LEU A 442 -9.56 35.57 10.70
C LEU A 442 -9.01 36.93 11.16
N PRO A 443 -9.78 38.04 11.02
CA PRO A 443 -9.30 39.41 11.26
C PRO A 443 -8.97 39.71 12.72
N THR A 444 -9.08 38.74 13.61
CA THR A 444 -8.84 38.87 15.05
C THR A 444 -7.40 38.55 15.46
N TYR A 445 -6.55 38.01 14.56
CA TYR A 445 -5.17 37.63 14.90
C TYR A 445 -4.20 37.91 13.74
N GLU A 446 -3.18 38.76 13.96
CA GLU A 446 -2.29 39.27 12.91
C GLU A 446 -1.52 38.17 12.14
N ASN A 447 -1.18 37.06 12.80
CA ASN A 447 -0.41 35.98 12.19
C ASN A 447 -1.27 34.90 11.51
N TYR A 448 -2.58 35.13 11.35
CA TYR A 448 -3.50 34.19 10.68
C TYR A 448 -4.65 34.91 9.94
N LEU A 449 -4.38 36.12 9.44
CA LEU A 449 -5.39 37.06 8.92
C LEU A 449 -6.13 36.55 7.68
N ILE A 450 -5.41 35.95 6.74
CA ILE A 450 -5.92 35.52 5.44
C ILE A 450 -5.56 34.07 5.17
N ASN A 451 -6.43 33.36 4.47
CA ASN A 451 -6.20 31.99 4.04
C ASN A 451 -6.61 31.83 2.58
N TYR A 452 -5.76 31.20 1.81
CA TYR A 452 -6.04 30.76 0.45
C TYR A 452 -6.01 29.24 0.39
N GLY A 453 -7.04 28.67 -0.21
CA GLY A 453 -7.17 27.22 -0.34
C GLY A 453 -7.95 26.81 -1.58
N GLN A 454 -7.53 25.69 -2.14
CA GLN A 454 -8.25 24.91 -3.12
C GLN A 454 -7.95 23.42 -2.84
N ALA A 455 -8.86 22.75 -2.14
CA ALA A 455 -8.80 21.32 -1.85
C ALA A 455 -8.75 20.52 -3.15
N ALA A 456 -7.97 19.45 -3.18
CA ALA A 456 -7.73 18.68 -4.39
C ALA A 456 -7.31 17.25 -4.10
N VAL A 457 -7.56 16.37 -5.06
CA VAL A 457 -7.14 14.97 -5.05
C VAL A 457 -6.31 14.73 -6.31
N PHE A 458 -5.05 14.38 -6.12
CA PHE A 458 -4.11 14.09 -7.20
C PHE A 458 -3.88 12.60 -7.35
N THR A 459 -3.67 12.19 -8.59
CA THR A 459 -3.42 10.80 -8.99
C THR A 459 -2.01 10.67 -9.56
N PRO A 460 -1.53 9.44 -9.78
CA PRO A 460 -0.47 9.22 -10.75
C PRO A 460 -0.89 9.71 -12.15
N SER A 461 0.06 9.81 -13.07
CA SER A 461 -0.17 10.23 -14.45
C SER A 461 0.23 9.10 -15.40
N ASP A 462 -0.75 8.29 -15.80
CA ASP A 462 -0.59 7.18 -16.75
C ASP A 462 -1.98 6.88 -17.38
N PHE A 463 -2.07 5.98 -18.35
CA PHE A 463 -3.32 5.69 -19.08
C PHE A 463 -4.51 5.30 -18.18
N ALA A 464 -4.24 4.75 -17.00
CA ALA A 464 -5.28 4.36 -16.05
C ALA A 464 -5.78 5.51 -15.17
N PHE A 465 -5.23 6.72 -15.32
CA PHE A 465 -5.52 7.89 -14.50
C PHE A 465 -5.93 9.11 -15.36
N PRO A 466 -6.51 10.16 -14.75
CA PRO A 466 -6.81 11.41 -15.45
C PRO A 466 -5.60 12.03 -16.15
N VAL A 467 -5.85 12.66 -17.31
CA VAL A 467 -4.82 13.24 -18.17
C VAL A 467 -4.00 14.32 -17.47
N ASP A 468 -4.64 15.09 -16.60
CA ASP A 468 -4.04 16.17 -15.82
C ASP A 468 -3.57 15.73 -14.42
N ALA A 469 -3.65 14.43 -14.11
CA ALA A 469 -3.34 13.87 -12.80
C ALA A 469 -4.20 14.45 -11.65
N ILE A 470 -5.42 14.90 -11.94
CA ILE A 470 -6.38 15.45 -10.97
C ILE A 470 -7.65 14.61 -10.98
N ALA A 471 -7.97 13.96 -9.86
CA ALA A 471 -9.24 13.24 -9.69
C ALA A 471 -10.39 14.19 -9.32
N GLY A 472 -10.08 15.31 -8.67
CA GLY A 472 -11.05 16.35 -8.33
C GLY A 472 -10.40 17.53 -7.63
N GLU A 473 -10.99 18.71 -7.78
CA GLU A 473 -10.58 19.94 -7.09
C GLU A 473 -11.81 20.80 -6.78
N ALA A 474 -11.71 21.57 -5.70
CA ALA A 474 -12.73 22.52 -5.28
C ALA A 474 -12.65 23.82 -6.10
N ASP A 475 -13.70 24.63 -6.01
CA ASP A 475 -13.58 26.06 -6.34
C ASP A 475 -12.63 26.74 -5.36
N PRO A 476 -11.72 27.62 -5.81
CA PRO A 476 -10.83 28.34 -4.92
C PRO A 476 -11.60 29.21 -3.92
N ASN A 477 -11.17 29.19 -2.65
CA ASN A 477 -11.67 30.05 -1.58
C ASN A 477 -13.17 29.92 -1.20
N ALA A 478 -13.81 28.80 -1.54
CA ALA A 478 -15.20 28.52 -1.16
C ALA A 478 -15.29 27.41 -0.09
N GLU A 479 -16.08 27.56 0.98
CA GLU A 479 -16.29 26.45 1.92
C GLU A 479 -16.98 25.28 1.21
N THR A 480 -16.32 24.12 1.12
CA THR A 480 -16.84 22.95 0.39
C THR A 480 -16.05 21.68 0.73
N VAL A 481 -16.42 20.57 0.09
CA VAL A 481 -15.67 19.31 0.12
C VAL A 481 -15.39 18.82 -1.30
N VAL A 482 -14.26 18.13 -1.47
CA VAL A 482 -13.98 17.32 -2.67
C VAL A 482 -14.09 15.85 -2.29
N ILE A 483 -14.94 15.11 -3.00
CA ILE A 483 -15.15 13.68 -2.76
C ILE A 483 -14.71 12.91 -4.00
N CYS A 484 -13.76 11.98 -3.82
CA CYS A 484 -13.23 11.15 -4.90
C CYS A 484 -13.13 9.68 -4.47
N ASP A 485 -13.41 8.79 -5.41
CA ASP A 485 -13.07 7.37 -5.30
C ASP A 485 -11.65 7.15 -5.83
N LEU A 486 -10.81 6.51 -5.01
CA LEU A 486 -9.43 6.16 -5.34
C LEU A 486 -9.36 4.66 -5.57
N ASP A 487 -8.96 4.24 -6.76
CA ASP A 487 -8.76 2.84 -7.10
C ASP A 487 -7.34 2.41 -6.72
N LEU A 488 -7.21 1.72 -5.57
CA LEU A 488 -5.93 1.22 -5.08
C LEU A 488 -5.47 -0.04 -5.82
N ASN A 489 -6.37 -0.76 -6.49
CA ASN A 489 -5.96 -1.87 -7.35
C ASN A 489 -5.28 -1.36 -8.59
N THR A 490 -5.89 -0.39 -9.26
CA THR A 490 -5.29 0.26 -10.42
C THR A 490 -3.96 0.88 -10.02
N LEU A 491 -3.86 1.51 -8.85
CA LEU A 491 -2.58 1.98 -8.31
C LEU A 491 -1.53 0.87 -8.19
N ALA A 492 -1.87 -0.24 -7.51
CA ALA A 492 -0.96 -1.35 -7.31
C ALA A 492 -0.54 -2.00 -8.64
N MET A 493 -1.49 -2.22 -9.55
CA MET A 493 -1.22 -2.76 -10.88
C MET A 493 -0.30 -1.85 -11.68
N GLN A 494 -0.56 -0.54 -11.70
CA GLN A 494 0.22 0.41 -12.50
C GLN A 494 1.63 0.63 -11.96
N ARG A 495 1.90 0.34 -10.67
CA ARG A 495 3.28 0.30 -10.17
C ARG A 495 4.12 -0.79 -10.85
N ASP A 496 3.49 -1.90 -11.26
CA ASP A 496 4.16 -3.06 -11.85
C ASP A 496 4.17 -3.03 -13.39
N VAL A 497 3.06 -2.61 -14.01
CA VAL A 497 2.84 -2.67 -15.47
C VAL A 497 2.58 -1.31 -16.12
N GLY A 498 2.75 -0.22 -15.39
CA GLY A 498 2.59 1.13 -15.92
C GLY A 498 3.57 1.41 -17.07
N THR A 499 3.24 2.40 -17.91
CA THR A 499 4.10 2.80 -19.03
C THR A 499 5.46 3.29 -18.56
N VAL A 500 5.49 3.87 -17.35
CA VAL A 500 6.69 4.21 -16.61
C VAL A 500 6.61 3.63 -15.20
N ARG A 501 7.76 3.25 -14.63
CA ARG A 501 7.85 2.57 -13.32
C ARG A 501 8.89 3.25 -12.42
N PRO A 502 8.63 4.49 -11.95
CA PRO A 502 9.64 5.33 -11.32
C PRO A 502 10.15 4.78 -9.97
N LEU A 503 9.39 3.93 -9.29
CA LEU A 503 9.83 3.28 -8.05
C LEU A 503 10.90 2.21 -8.32
N GLY A 504 10.62 1.28 -9.24
CA GLY A 504 11.56 0.21 -9.61
C GLY A 504 12.72 0.67 -10.51
N ALA A 505 12.57 1.77 -11.25
CA ALA A 505 13.60 2.28 -12.16
C ALA A 505 14.68 3.16 -11.46
N ARG A 506 14.73 3.18 -10.12
CA ARG A 506 15.70 3.98 -9.36
C ARG A 506 17.12 3.45 -9.55
N ARG A 507 18.08 4.35 -9.76
CA ARG A 507 19.51 4.02 -9.93
C ARG A 507 20.22 3.96 -8.58
N GLU A 508 19.96 2.91 -7.82
CA GLU A 508 20.54 2.67 -6.49
C GLU A 508 22.08 2.57 -6.50
N ASP A 509 22.67 2.30 -7.66
CA ASP A 509 24.10 2.33 -7.93
C ASP A 509 24.68 3.76 -7.98
N LEU A 510 23.86 4.76 -8.31
CA LEU A 510 24.26 6.17 -8.38
C LEU A 510 23.88 6.97 -7.13
N TYR A 511 22.71 6.66 -6.54
CA TYR A 511 22.23 7.33 -5.34
C TYR A 511 21.48 6.37 -4.44
N ARG A 512 21.53 6.61 -3.13
CA ARG A 512 20.78 5.83 -2.15
C ARG A 512 20.02 6.77 -1.23
N LEU A 513 18.71 6.63 -1.20
CA LEU A 513 17.83 7.36 -0.28
C LEU A 513 17.42 6.40 0.83
N ARG A 514 17.95 6.61 2.04
CA ARG A 514 17.60 5.82 3.22
C ARG A 514 17.32 6.75 4.39
N PRO A 515 16.30 6.47 5.20
CA PRO A 515 16.02 7.29 6.36
C PRO A 515 17.05 6.98 7.45
N GLN A 516 17.56 8.01 8.12
CA GLN A 516 18.49 7.80 9.25
C GLN A 516 17.78 7.22 10.48
N LYS A 517 16.51 7.59 10.68
CA LYS A 517 15.63 7.00 11.69
C LYS A 517 14.59 6.13 11.00
N ARG A 518 14.34 4.94 11.53
CA ARG A 518 13.35 4.02 10.97
C ARG A 518 11.98 4.70 10.91
N ILE A 519 11.31 4.59 9.76
CA ILE A 519 9.92 5.02 9.60
C ILE A 519 9.06 4.19 10.55
N LYS A 520 8.32 4.84 11.44
CA LYS A 520 7.47 4.15 12.41
C LYS A 520 6.22 3.66 11.69
N ARG A 521 5.86 2.40 11.94
CA ARG A 521 4.68 1.77 11.36
C ARG A 521 3.64 1.56 12.45
N VAL A 522 2.47 2.15 12.27
CA VAL A 522 1.36 2.09 13.22
C VAL A 522 0.23 1.29 12.58
N ARG A 523 -0.19 0.20 13.23
CA ARG A 523 -1.33 -0.61 12.77
C ARG A 523 -2.62 -0.05 13.37
N PHE A 524 -3.60 0.26 12.52
CA PHE A 524 -4.99 0.56 12.89
C PHE A 524 -5.84 -0.69 12.66
N SER A 525 -6.72 -1.01 13.63
CA SER A 525 -7.53 -2.24 13.64
C SER A 525 -8.59 -2.28 12.54
#